data_AF-A0A5A7YKQ0-F1
#
_entry.id   AF-A0A5A7YKQ0-F1
#
_cell.length_a   1.000
_cell.length_b   1.000
_cell.length_c   1.000
_cell.angle_alpha   90.00
_cell.angle_beta   90.00
_cell.angle_gamma   90.00
#
_symmetry.space_group_name_H-M   'P 1'
#
loop_
_entity.id
_entity.type
_entity.pdbx_description
1 polymer ?
#
loop_
_entity_poly.entity_id
_entity_poly.type
_entity_poly.pdbx_seq_one_letter_code
_entity_poly.pdbx_strand_id
1 'polypeptide(L)'
;MSNPSGTDENKESGVDDGSSPETEVIDPAALAGAAGPDEPERRFTAPSGMDAGKTQIIETAPEPATEIFAVPRGQSDAAEAGAFTAPIPTAGAAAPQVIPGRGDQPKPPRSRRSWGWVIALVLVIAALAAVAILGTVLMSRDDDAAVSHEDMVRSTIQNFDTAIQKGDLSTLRTITCGETADSYIRYDDAQWKDIHARVAAARQYPIVASIDQIVVHDSHAEANVTSFMAFDPSTRSTRSFDLELRDEQWKICQAPQ
;
A
#
# COMPACT_ATOMS: atom_id res chain seq x y z
N MET A 1 -60.52 50.73 -50.34
CA MET A 1 -60.28 51.52 -51.56
C MET A 1 -58.86 52.08 -51.48
N SER A 2 -58.08 51.84 -52.54
CA SER A 2 -56.93 52.63 -52.99
C SER A 2 -55.63 52.60 -52.18
N ASN A 3 -54.66 51.90 -52.75
CA ASN A 3 -53.27 52.38 -52.82
C ASN A 3 -53.19 53.53 -53.85
N PRO A 4 -52.16 54.37 -53.78
CA PRO A 4 -51.34 54.52 -54.99
C PRO A 4 -49.82 54.61 -54.72
N SER A 5 -49.10 54.06 -55.71
CA SER A 5 -47.65 54.13 -55.92
C SER A 5 -47.13 55.56 -56.18
N GLY A 6 -45.87 55.79 -55.83
CA GLY A 6 -44.99 56.81 -56.39
C GLY A 6 -43.57 56.27 -56.48
N THR A 7 -43.01 56.34 -57.69
CA THR A 7 -41.81 55.68 -58.23
C THR A 7 -40.51 56.49 -58.03
N ASP A 8 -39.42 55.75 -57.82
CA ASP A 8 -37.99 55.90 -58.20
C ASP A 8 -37.35 57.28 -58.44
N GLU A 9 -36.19 57.53 -57.82
CA GLU A 9 -34.92 57.78 -58.54
C GLU A 9 -33.64 57.69 -57.66
N ASN A 10 -32.63 57.05 -58.25
CA ASN A 10 -31.29 56.64 -57.80
C ASN A 10 -30.38 57.66 -57.07
N LYS A 11 -29.58 57.19 -56.10
CA LYS A 11 -28.11 57.32 -56.17
C LYS A 11 -27.37 56.28 -55.30
N GLU A 12 -26.56 55.50 -55.99
CA GLU A 12 -25.63 54.47 -55.50
C GLU A 12 -24.47 55.05 -54.67
N SER A 13 -24.13 54.43 -53.54
CA SER A 13 -22.83 54.53 -52.84
C SER A 13 -22.66 53.40 -51.82
N GLY A 14 -22.00 52.31 -52.23
CA GLY A 14 -20.94 51.62 -51.45
C GLY A 14 -21.25 50.85 -50.16
N VAL A 15 -21.23 49.52 -50.27
CA VAL A 15 -20.54 48.50 -49.42
C VAL A 15 -20.72 48.60 -47.88
N ASP A 16 -21.42 47.64 -47.27
CA ASP A 16 -20.83 46.44 -46.64
C ASP A 16 -21.87 45.66 -45.81
N ASP A 17 -21.83 44.33 -46.00
CA ASP A 17 -22.28 43.22 -45.16
C ASP A 17 -23.67 43.25 -44.48
N GLY A 18 -24.61 42.53 -45.10
CA GLY A 18 -25.79 42.01 -44.45
C GLY A 18 -25.70 40.48 -44.33
N SER A 19 -26.08 39.92 -43.19
CA SER A 19 -27.29 39.09 -43.10
C SER A 19 -27.51 38.55 -41.69
N SER A 20 -28.76 38.63 -41.27
CA SER A 20 -29.35 37.85 -40.17
C SER A 20 -29.95 36.55 -40.74
N PRO A 21 -30.36 35.57 -39.90
CA PRO A 21 -30.05 34.15 -40.08
C PRO A 21 -30.97 33.38 -41.03
N GLU A 22 -30.40 32.56 -41.90
CA GLU A 22 -31.09 31.48 -42.62
C GLU A 22 -30.89 30.13 -41.93
N THR A 23 -32.02 29.51 -41.61
CA THR A 23 -32.17 28.14 -41.11
C THR A 23 -31.86 27.17 -42.24
N GLU A 24 -30.67 26.54 -42.24
CA GLU A 24 -30.39 25.43 -43.16
C GLU A 24 -30.98 24.11 -42.64
N VAL A 25 -31.82 23.51 -43.47
CA VAL A 25 -32.38 22.17 -43.34
C VAL A 25 -31.36 21.18 -43.91
N ILE A 26 -30.81 20.30 -43.07
CA ILE A 26 -29.88 19.25 -43.51
C ILE A 26 -30.68 18.11 -44.14
N ASP A 27 -30.42 17.87 -45.43
CA ASP A 27 -31.04 16.82 -46.26
C ASP A 27 -30.39 15.44 -45.99
N PRO A 28 -31.14 14.40 -45.58
CA PRO A 28 -30.59 13.10 -45.20
C PRO A 28 -30.07 12.25 -46.39
N ALA A 29 -30.21 12.72 -47.63
CA ALA A 29 -29.76 12.01 -48.83
C ALA A 29 -28.27 12.21 -49.18
N ALA A 30 -27.56 13.13 -48.53
CA ALA A 30 -26.13 13.41 -48.81
C ALA A 30 -25.14 12.46 -48.09
N LEU A 31 -25.61 11.50 -47.29
CA LEU A 31 -24.78 10.53 -46.56
C LEU A 31 -24.67 9.14 -47.23
N ALA A 32 -25.31 8.93 -48.38
CA ALA A 32 -25.32 7.64 -49.07
C ALA A 32 -24.42 7.67 -50.32
N GLY A 33 -23.10 7.61 -50.15
CA GLY A 33 -22.21 7.54 -51.32
C GLY A 33 -20.72 7.60 -51.08
N ALA A 34 -20.14 6.65 -50.32
CA ALA A 34 -18.73 6.29 -50.42
C ALA A 34 -18.49 4.87 -49.90
N ALA A 35 -18.62 3.88 -50.78
CA ALA A 35 -18.17 2.51 -50.53
C ALA A 35 -16.69 2.39 -50.94
N GLY A 36 -15.85 1.99 -49.98
CA GLY A 36 -14.43 1.61 -50.14
C GLY A 36 -14.13 0.40 -49.22
N PRO A 37 -13.06 -0.36 -49.50
CA PRO A 37 -13.07 -1.83 -49.48
C PRO A 37 -12.91 -2.49 -48.11
N ASP A 38 -13.37 -3.75 -48.05
CA ASP A 38 -13.38 -4.69 -46.93
C ASP A 38 -12.11 -4.69 -46.04
N GLU A 39 -12.28 -4.28 -44.77
CA GLU A 39 -11.43 -4.71 -43.67
C GLU A 39 -12.20 -5.68 -42.77
N PRO A 40 -11.61 -6.81 -42.35
CA PRO A 40 -12.33 -7.81 -41.57
C PRO A 40 -12.65 -7.27 -40.17
N GLU A 41 -13.95 -7.28 -39.86
CA GLU A 41 -14.56 -7.08 -38.56
C GLU A 41 -13.74 -7.76 -37.44
N ARG A 42 -12.90 -6.98 -36.74
CA ARG A 42 -12.19 -7.47 -35.54
C ARG A 42 -13.18 -7.56 -34.40
N ARG A 43 -13.92 -8.67 -34.38
CA ARG A 43 -14.64 -9.14 -33.19
C ARG A 43 -13.61 -9.39 -32.10
N PHE A 44 -13.47 -8.45 -31.17
CA PHE A 44 -12.83 -8.69 -29.89
C PHE A 44 -13.80 -9.45 -28.97
N THR A 45 -14.14 -10.68 -29.36
CA THR A 45 -14.39 -11.72 -28.35
C THR A 45 -13.03 -12.18 -27.89
N ALA A 46 -12.61 -11.77 -26.70
CA ALA A 46 -11.47 -12.40 -26.03
C ALA A 46 -11.70 -13.93 -26.03
N PRO A 47 -10.68 -14.75 -26.31
CA PRO A 47 -10.81 -16.18 -26.08
C PRO A 47 -11.04 -16.35 -24.58
N SER A 48 -12.23 -16.84 -24.22
CA SER A 48 -12.54 -17.34 -22.91
C SER A 48 -11.46 -18.36 -22.54
N GLY A 49 -10.52 -17.99 -21.66
CA GLY A 49 -9.51 -18.87 -21.08
C GLY A 49 -10.11 -19.87 -20.08
N MET A 50 -11.35 -20.27 -20.32
CA MET A 50 -12.17 -21.12 -19.46
C MET A 50 -12.64 -22.31 -20.29
N ASP A 51 -11.69 -23.10 -20.79
CA ASP A 51 -11.90 -24.50 -21.13
C ASP A 51 -10.55 -25.21 -21.24
N ALA A 52 -10.00 -25.58 -20.08
CA ALA A 52 -8.99 -26.61 -19.96
C ALA A 52 -9.22 -27.34 -18.64
N GLY A 53 -10.06 -28.38 -18.70
CA GLY A 53 -10.34 -29.25 -17.57
C GLY A 53 -9.07 -29.92 -17.05
N LYS A 54 -8.50 -29.39 -15.97
CA LYS A 54 -7.73 -30.11 -14.95
C LYS A 54 -7.88 -29.39 -13.61
N THR A 55 -8.76 -29.90 -12.76
CA THR A 55 -8.60 -29.73 -11.31
C THR A 55 -7.27 -30.37 -10.92
N GLN A 56 -6.23 -29.57 -10.70
CA GLN A 56 -5.05 -30.05 -9.98
C GLN A 56 -5.42 -30.07 -8.49
N ILE A 57 -5.50 -31.27 -7.94
CA ILE A 57 -5.56 -31.50 -6.50
C ILE A 57 -4.22 -31.01 -5.95
N ILE A 58 -4.26 -30.01 -5.08
CA ILE A 58 -3.10 -29.58 -4.32
C ILE A 58 -2.91 -30.64 -3.23
N GLU A 59 -1.83 -31.42 -3.30
CA GLU A 59 -1.42 -32.27 -2.18
C GLU A 59 -1.02 -31.39 -1.00
N THR A 60 -1.76 -31.53 0.11
CA THR A 60 -1.39 -30.95 1.39
C THR A 60 -0.08 -31.58 1.86
N ALA A 61 0.96 -30.76 2.04
CA ALA A 61 2.21 -31.21 2.64
C ALA A 61 1.93 -31.76 4.07
N PRO A 62 2.53 -32.90 4.47
CA PRO A 62 2.34 -33.42 5.81
C PRO A 62 2.90 -32.45 6.85
N GLU A 63 2.07 -32.09 7.83
CA GLU A 63 2.46 -31.25 8.96
C GLU A 63 3.63 -31.90 9.73
N PRO A 64 4.67 -31.13 10.11
CA PRO A 64 5.78 -31.70 10.88
C PRO A 64 5.29 -32.12 12.27
N ALA A 65 5.76 -33.30 12.71
CA ALA A 65 5.41 -33.89 13.99
C ALA A 65 5.78 -32.96 15.16
N THR A 66 4.80 -32.72 16.02
CA THR A 66 4.95 -32.04 17.31
C THR A 66 6.00 -32.75 18.15
N GLU A 67 7.16 -32.13 18.35
CA GLU A 67 8.17 -32.65 19.27
C GLU A 67 7.68 -32.50 20.72
N ILE A 68 7.38 -33.64 21.35
CA ILE A 68 7.04 -33.71 22.77
C ILE A 68 8.36 -33.69 23.55
N PHE A 69 8.66 -32.57 24.20
CA PHE A 69 9.78 -32.48 25.13
C PHE A 69 9.55 -33.41 26.32
N ALA A 70 10.33 -34.49 26.41
CA ALA A 70 10.42 -35.31 27.61
C ALA A 70 11.11 -34.50 28.72
N VAL A 71 10.35 -34.10 29.73
CA VAL A 71 10.87 -33.50 30.96
C VAL A 71 11.66 -34.56 31.74
N PRO A 72 12.92 -34.31 32.15
CA PRO A 72 13.62 -35.22 33.05
C PRO A 72 12.93 -35.18 34.41
N ARG A 73 12.21 -36.25 34.75
CA ARG A 73 11.59 -36.39 36.07
C ARG A 73 12.67 -36.75 37.09
N GLY A 74 13.26 -35.71 37.69
CA GLY A 74 14.05 -35.82 38.90
C GLY A 74 13.18 -35.75 40.15
N GLN A 75 13.14 -36.88 40.86
CA GLN A 75 13.00 -37.05 42.33
C GLN A 75 11.75 -36.55 43.09
N SER A 76 11.09 -37.53 43.74
CA SER A 76 10.34 -37.53 45.03
C SER A 76 9.20 -38.56 44.88
N ASP A 77 8.80 -39.42 45.81
CA ASP A 77 9.24 -39.85 47.13
C ASP A 77 8.56 -41.22 47.37
N ALA A 78 9.14 -42.03 48.26
CA ALA A 78 8.51 -43.07 49.10
C ALA A 78 7.41 -43.99 48.51
N ALA A 79 7.71 -45.29 48.40
CA ALA A 79 7.15 -46.33 49.28
C ALA A 79 7.41 -47.76 48.74
N GLU A 80 7.64 -48.65 49.70
CA GLU A 80 7.29 -50.08 49.69
C GLU A 80 8.29 -51.13 49.18
N ALA A 81 8.97 -51.70 50.18
CA ALA A 81 9.07 -53.13 50.47
C ALA A 81 9.75 -54.10 49.49
N GLY A 82 10.75 -54.81 50.02
CA GLY A 82 10.93 -56.23 49.69
C GLY A 82 12.38 -56.70 49.52
N ALA A 83 12.94 -57.20 50.62
CA ALA A 83 13.77 -58.41 50.69
C ALA A 83 15.14 -58.44 49.96
N PHE A 84 16.23 -58.37 50.73
CA PHE A 84 17.04 -59.52 51.22
C PHE A 84 18.26 -59.85 50.33
N THR A 85 19.46 -59.60 50.87
CA THR A 85 20.59 -60.56 51.03
C THR A 85 21.96 -59.96 50.66
N ALA A 86 22.74 -59.67 51.70
CA ALA A 86 24.21 -59.51 51.71
C ALA A 86 24.90 -60.86 51.32
N PRO A 87 26.24 -60.98 51.09
CA PRO A 87 27.31 -60.18 51.65
C PRO A 87 28.56 -59.90 50.78
N ILE A 88 29.40 -59.03 51.34
CA ILE A 88 30.77 -58.70 50.95
C ILE A 88 31.70 -59.91 51.21
N PRO A 89 32.71 -60.17 50.35
CA PRO A 89 33.97 -60.74 50.81
C PRO A 89 35.12 -59.74 50.66
N THR A 90 35.65 -59.36 51.82
CA THR A 90 37.01 -58.84 52.00
C THR A 90 38.03 -59.98 51.93
N ALA A 91 39.09 -59.84 51.13
CA ALA A 91 40.46 -60.22 51.51
C ALA A 91 41.43 -60.00 50.34
N GLY A 92 42.49 -59.25 50.58
CA GLY A 92 43.59 -59.04 49.64
C GLY A 92 44.57 -58.00 50.17
N ALA A 93 45.23 -58.30 51.28
CA ALA A 93 46.33 -57.49 51.78
C ALA A 93 47.52 -57.57 50.80
N ALA A 94 47.89 -56.44 50.19
CA ALA A 94 49.09 -56.30 49.36
C ALA A 94 49.98 -55.19 49.96
N ALA A 95 51.25 -55.51 50.15
CA ALA A 95 52.28 -54.73 50.84
C ALA A 95 52.56 -53.35 50.19
N PRO A 96 53.09 -52.36 50.93
CA PRO A 96 53.41 -51.04 50.40
C PRO A 96 54.55 -51.14 49.37
N GLN A 97 54.26 -50.83 48.11
CA GLN A 97 55.28 -50.70 47.07
C GLN A 97 55.81 -49.26 47.03
N VAL A 98 57.12 -49.11 47.18
CA VAL A 98 57.84 -47.84 47.09
C VAL A 98 57.88 -47.43 45.61
N ILE A 99 57.24 -46.32 45.28
CA ILE A 99 57.33 -45.70 43.95
C ILE A 99 58.64 -44.91 43.89
N PRO A 100 59.57 -45.18 42.95
CA PRO A 100 60.76 -44.36 42.75
C PRO A 100 60.36 -42.92 42.41
N GLY A 101 61.03 -41.95 43.02
CA GLY A 101 60.82 -40.54 42.74
C GLY A 101 60.96 -40.26 41.25
N ARG A 102 59.92 -39.65 40.66
CA ARG A 102 59.97 -39.12 39.29
C ARG A 102 61.07 -38.06 39.26
N GLY A 103 62.21 -38.43 38.69
CA GLY A 103 63.30 -37.51 38.37
C GLY A 103 62.78 -36.33 37.53
N ASP A 104 63.46 -35.20 37.70
CA ASP A 104 63.22 -33.91 37.06
C ASP A 104 62.58 -34.01 35.67
N GLN A 105 61.29 -33.73 35.62
CA GLN A 105 60.63 -33.37 34.38
C GLN A 105 60.76 -31.84 34.25
N PRO A 106 61.37 -31.31 33.18
CA PRO A 106 61.49 -29.88 33.01
C PRO A 106 60.09 -29.27 33.01
N LYS A 107 59.90 -28.30 33.90
CA LYS A 107 58.64 -27.57 34.05
C LYS A 107 58.27 -26.99 32.69
N PRO A 108 57.10 -27.32 32.09
CA PRO A 108 56.70 -26.68 30.84
C PRO A 108 56.63 -25.17 31.10
N PRO A 109 57.12 -24.32 30.18
CA PRO A 109 57.04 -22.89 30.36
C PRO A 109 55.57 -22.53 30.53
N ARG A 110 55.23 -21.93 31.67
CA ARG A 110 53.93 -21.27 31.84
C ARG A 110 53.89 -20.17 30.82
N SER A 111 53.34 -20.45 29.64
CA SER A 111 52.98 -19.38 28.72
C SER A 111 51.96 -18.53 29.48
N ARG A 112 52.35 -17.30 29.80
CA ARG A 112 51.37 -16.24 30.09
C ARG A 112 50.63 -16.04 28.79
N ARG A 113 49.60 -16.86 28.55
CA ARG A 113 48.75 -16.79 27.37
C ARG A 113 48.18 -15.38 27.35
N SER A 114 48.58 -14.62 26.34
CA SER A 114 48.42 -13.18 26.27
C SER A 114 46.94 -12.82 26.26
N TRP A 115 46.43 -12.42 27.43
CA TRP A 115 45.08 -11.89 27.60
C TRP A 115 44.79 -10.71 26.64
N GLY A 116 45.84 -10.05 26.16
CA GLY A 116 45.77 -9.02 25.11
C GLY A 116 45.11 -9.49 23.81
N TRP A 117 45.22 -10.76 23.42
CA TRP A 117 44.51 -11.27 22.23
C TRP A 117 43.01 -11.44 22.49
N VAL A 118 42.63 -11.82 23.72
CA VAL A 118 41.21 -11.92 24.11
C VAL A 118 40.60 -10.53 24.14
N ILE A 119 41.31 -9.54 24.69
CA ILE A 119 40.87 -8.13 24.68
C ILE A 119 40.74 -7.61 23.25
N ALA A 120 41.72 -7.87 22.38
CA ALA A 120 41.65 -7.47 20.98
C ALA A 120 40.46 -8.12 20.26
N LEU A 121 40.20 -9.41 20.48
CA LEU A 121 39.06 -10.12 19.92
C LEU A 121 37.72 -9.54 20.40
N VAL A 122 37.60 -9.25 21.71
CA VAL A 122 36.41 -8.64 22.29
C VAL A 122 36.16 -7.24 21.72
N LEU A 123 37.21 -6.44 21.53
CA LEU A 123 37.09 -5.11 20.91
C LEU A 123 36.62 -5.20 19.45
N VAL A 124 37.12 -6.17 18.68
CA VAL A 124 36.66 -6.40 17.31
C VAL A 124 35.19 -6.81 17.29
N ILE A 125 34.77 -7.74 18.15
CA ILE A 125 33.36 -8.16 18.25
C ILE A 125 32.47 -6.98 18.69
N ALA A 126 32.91 -6.20 19.68
CA ALA A 126 32.18 -5.02 20.13
C ALA A 126 32.05 -3.95 19.04
N ALA A 127 33.12 -3.73 18.26
CA ALA A 127 33.08 -2.82 17.12
C ALA A 127 32.10 -3.29 16.05
N LEU A 128 32.11 -4.59 15.71
CA LEU A 128 31.15 -5.16 14.76
C LEU A 128 29.70 -5.07 15.26
N ALA A 129 29.46 -5.33 16.55
CA ALA A 129 28.15 -5.19 17.16
C ALA A 129 27.66 -3.73 17.11
N ALA A 130 28.53 -2.76 17.39
CA ALA A 130 28.19 -1.34 17.29
C ALA A 130 27.82 -0.93 15.86
N VAL A 131 28.55 -1.41 14.85
CA VAL A 131 28.23 -1.16 13.43
C VAL A 131 26.89 -1.78 13.05
N ALA A 132 26.61 -3.02 13.50
CA ALA A 132 25.34 -3.67 13.24
C ALA A 132 24.16 -2.89 13.85
N ILE A 133 24.28 -2.47 15.12
CA ILE A 133 23.25 -1.68 15.80
C ILE A 133 23.04 -0.33 15.11
N LEU A 134 24.11 0.37 14.75
CA LEU A 134 24.02 1.65 14.05
C LEU A 134 23.32 1.49 12.68
N GLY A 135 23.65 0.42 11.95
CA GLY A 135 22.98 0.08 10.70
C GLY A 135 21.48 -0.12 10.88
N THR A 136 21.07 -0.89 11.91
CA THR A 136 19.65 -1.11 12.19
C THR A 136 18.93 0.16 12.62
N VAL A 137 19.55 1.02 13.44
CA VAL A 137 18.90 2.24 13.94
C VAL A 137 18.73 3.28 12.82
N LEU A 138 19.68 3.39 11.90
CA LEU A 138 19.54 4.28 10.75
C LEU A 138 18.42 3.80 9.83
N MET A 139 18.38 2.50 9.52
CA MET A 139 17.30 1.92 8.69
C MET A 139 15.92 2.10 9.34
N SER A 140 15.78 1.81 10.64
CA SER A 140 14.50 1.94 11.34
C SER A 140 13.99 3.38 11.42
N ARG A 141 14.88 4.39 11.42
CA ARG A 141 14.45 5.80 11.38
C ARG A 141 13.78 6.18 10.07
N ASP A 142 14.28 5.65 8.96
CA ASP A 142 13.70 5.90 7.64
C ASP A 142 12.37 5.14 7.50
N ASP A 143 12.27 3.92 8.03
CA ASP A 143 11.02 3.15 8.08
C ASP A 143 9.95 3.85 8.95
N ASP A 144 10.32 4.34 10.14
CA ASP A 144 9.40 5.07 11.02
C ASP A 144 8.88 6.35 10.36
N ALA A 145 9.74 7.07 9.64
CA ALA A 145 9.35 8.25 8.88
C ALA A 145 8.41 7.88 7.72
N ALA A 146 8.73 6.83 6.95
CA ALA A 146 7.90 6.36 5.85
C ALA A 146 6.50 5.93 6.34
N VAL A 147 6.41 5.13 7.41
CA VAL A 147 5.15 4.74 8.05
C VAL A 147 4.37 5.98 8.50
N SER A 148 5.05 6.98 9.07
CA SER A 148 4.41 8.25 9.43
C SER A 148 3.84 8.99 8.22
N HIS A 149 4.54 9.02 7.08
CA HIS A 149 4.03 9.66 5.86
C HIS A 149 2.84 8.91 5.26
N GLU A 150 2.90 7.58 5.22
CA GLU A 150 1.78 6.74 4.79
C GLU A 150 0.52 6.96 5.64
N ASP A 151 0.67 7.06 6.96
CA ASP A 151 -0.44 7.33 7.87
C ASP A 151 -1.02 8.74 7.68
N MET A 152 -0.18 9.74 7.41
CA MET A 152 -0.65 11.09 7.08
C MET A 152 -1.40 11.13 5.73
N VAL A 153 -0.92 10.41 4.71
CA VAL A 153 -1.60 10.27 3.41
C VAL A 153 -2.95 9.58 3.61
N ARG A 154 -2.97 8.47 4.34
CA ARG A 154 -4.19 7.72 4.71
C ARG A 154 -5.21 8.62 5.41
N SER A 155 -4.76 9.40 6.39
CA SER A 155 -5.61 10.35 7.11
C SER A 155 -6.19 11.42 6.17
N THR A 156 -5.38 11.95 5.25
CA THR A 156 -5.80 12.96 4.27
C THR A 156 -6.90 12.43 3.35
N ILE A 157 -6.75 11.20 2.85
CA ILE A 157 -7.78 10.54 2.02
C ILE A 157 -9.09 10.35 2.80
N GLN A 158 -9.01 9.89 4.05
CA GLN A 158 -10.19 9.71 4.91
C GLN A 158 -10.90 11.04 5.22
N ASN A 159 -10.12 12.10 5.44
CA ASN A 159 -10.64 13.45 5.66
C ASN A 159 -11.33 13.99 4.40
N PHE A 160 -10.76 13.74 3.22
CA PHE A 160 -11.37 14.10 1.94
C PHE A 160 -12.68 13.38 1.70
N ASP A 161 -12.70 12.05 1.85
CA ASP A 161 -13.92 11.25 1.74
C ASP A 161 -15.01 11.76 2.69
N THR A 162 -14.65 12.02 3.96
CA THR A 162 -15.56 12.60 4.95
C THR A 162 -16.06 14.00 4.55
N ALA A 163 -15.19 14.84 3.99
CA ALA A 163 -15.54 16.19 3.57
C ALA A 163 -16.48 16.19 2.36
N ILE A 164 -16.30 15.27 1.41
CA ILE A 164 -17.24 15.03 0.30
C ILE A 164 -18.61 14.61 0.86
N GLN A 165 -18.64 13.63 1.77
CA GLN A 165 -19.88 13.13 2.34
C GLN A 165 -20.65 14.22 3.12
N LYS A 166 -19.93 15.05 3.90
CA LYS A 166 -20.53 16.14 4.69
C LYS A 166 -20.80 17.42 3.91
N GLY A 167 -20.23 17.57 2.72
CA GLY A 167 -20.27 18.81 1.95
C GLY A 167 -19.43 19.92 2.59
N ASP A 168 -18.34 19.57 3.29
CA ASP A 168 -17.47 20.54 3.95
C ASP A 168 -16.52 21.19 2.93
N LEU A 169 -17.01 22.26 2.30
CA LEU A 169 -16.26 23.02 1.30
C LEU A 169 -14.97 23.63 1.83
N SER A 170 -14.96 24.05 3.10
CA SER A 170 -13.80 24.67 3.73
C SER A 170 -12.64 23.67 3.85
N THR A 171 -12.96 22.45 4.29
CA THR A 171 -12.00 21.35 4.36
C THR A 171 -11.54 20.97 2.96
N LEU A 172 -12.48 20.76 2.01
CA LEU A 172 -12.14 20.38 0.63
C LEU A 172 -11.13 21.35 -0.01
N ARG A 173 -11.32 22.66 0.14
CA ARG A 173 -10.38 23.68 -0.35
C ARG A 173 -9.01 23.64 0.32
N THR A 174 -8.96 23.24 1.58
CA THR A 174 -7.75 23.24 2.38
C THR A 174 -6.87 22.03 2.10
N ILE A 175 -7.49 20.87 1.88
CA ILE A 175 -6.80 19.58 1.71
C ILE A 175 -6.63 19.17 0.25
N THR A 176 -6.97 20.04 -0.71
CA THR A 176 -6.78 19.78 -2.15
C THR A 176 -5.77 20.75 -2.77
N CYS A 177 -5.24 20.38 -3.93
CA CYS A 177 -4.32 21.19 -4.73
C CYS A 177 -4.62 21.07 -6.22
N GLY A 178 -3.97 21.90 -7.03
CA GLY A 178 -4.11 21.89 -8.48
C GLY A 178 -5.54 22.05 -8.96
N GLU A 179 -5.88 21.34 -10.05
CA GLU A 179 -7.21 21.38 -10.67
C GLU A 179 -8.32 20.92 -9.72
N THR A 180 -8.02 19.95 -8.84
CA THR A 180 -8.98 19.48 -7.83
C THR A 180 -9.39 20.62 -6.89
N ALA A 181 -8.44 21.43 -6.41
CA ALA A 181 -8.75 22.60 -5.58
C ALA A 181 -9.48 23.70 -6.36
N ASP A 182 -9.06 23.96 -7.59
CA ASP A 182 -9.68 24.96 -8.47
C ASP A 182 -11.17 24.66 -8.68
N SER A 183 -11.55 23.38 -8.74
CA SER A 183 -12.94 22.93 -8.84
C SER A 183 -13.80 23.35 -7.64
N TYR A 184 -13.22 23.46 -6.43
CA TYR A 184 -13.93 23.81 -5.18
C TYR A 184 -13.87 25.31 -4.88
N ILE A 185 -12.78 26.00 -5.22
CA ILE A 185 -12.59 27.43 -4.90
C ILE A 185 -13.61 28.32 -5.63
N ARG A 186 -14.04 27.91 -6.83
CA ARG A 186 -15.00 28.64 -7.68
C ARG A 186 -16.43 28.76 -7.14
N TYR A 187 -16.84 27.95 -6.18
CA TYR A 187 -18.18 28.04 -5.58
C TYR A 187 -18.20 29.01 -4.39
N ASP A 188 -19.35 29.46 -3.94
CA ASP A 188 -19.50 30.00 -2.59
C ASP A 188 -20.17 28.95 -1.69
N ASP A 189 -20.21 29.19 -0.36
CA ASP A 189 -20.77 28.23 0.59
C ASP A 189 -22.26 27.93 0.34
N ALA A 190 -23.04 28.93 -0.11
CA ALA A 190 -24.46 28.76 -0.36
C ALA A 190 -24.72 27.94 -1.64
N GLN A 191 -24.00 28.25 -2.72
CA GLN A 191 -24.06 27.51 -3.97
C GLN A 191 -23.61 26.06 -3.79
N TRP A 192 -22.50 25.85 -3.08
CA TRP A 192 -21.99 24.51 -2.81
C TRP A 192 -22.98 23.69 -1.98
N LYS A 193 -23.57 24.28 -0.92
CA LYS A 193 -24.55 23.59 -0.09
C LYS A 193 -25.77 23.13 -0.90
N ASP A 194 -26.22 23.93 -1.85
CA ASP A 194 -27.33 23.61 -2.74
C ASP A 194 -26.98 22.49 -3.73
N ILE A 195 -25.78 22.55 -4.34
CA ILE A 195 -25.25 21.48 -5.21
C ILE A 195 -25.09 20.17 -4.42
N HIS A 196 -24.43 20.23 -3.27
CA HIS A 196 -24.19 19.08 -2.40
C HIS A 196 -25.50 18.46 -1.93
N ALA A 197 -26.49 19.25 -1.54
CA ALA A 197 -27.80 18.73 -1.13
C ALA A 197 -28.48 17.90 -2.23
N ARG A 198 -28.40 18.34 -3.51
CA ARG A 198 -28.91 17.56 -4.65
C ARG A 198 -28.13 16.27 -4.86
N VAL A 199 -26.80 16.34 -4.86
CA VAL A 199 -25.93 15.18 -5.04
C VAL A 199 -26.13 14.15 -3.92
N ALA A 200 -26.22 14.62 -2.67
CA ALA A 200 -26.44 13.80 -1.49
C ALA A 200 -27.82 13.13 -1.50
N ALA A 201 -28.87 13.87 -1.88
CA ALA A 201 -30.22 13.32 -2.01
C ALA A 201 -30.28 12.20 -3.07
N ALA A 202 -29.53 12.34 -4.16
CA ALA A 202 -29.39 11.31 -5.19
C ALA A 202 -28.37 10.22 -4.85
N ARG A 203 -27.60 10.37 -3.75
CA ARG A 203 -26.46 9.52 -3.38
C ARG A 203 -25.43 9.37 -4.51
N GLN A 204 -25.24 10.42 -5.30
CA GLN A 204 -24.34 10.46 -6.47
C GLN A 204 -22.95 10.97 -6.09
N TYR A 205 -22.36 10.44 -5.02
CA TYR A 205 -20.99 10.74 -4.62
C TYR A 205 -20.21 9.44 -4.36
N PRO A 206 -18.89 9.43 -4.64
CA PRO A 206 -18.04 8.29 -4.35
C PRO A 206 -17.82 8.15 -2.83
N ILE A 207 -17.65 6.91 -2.38
CA ILE A 207 -17.22 6.54 -1.03
C ILE A 207 -15.98 5.66 -1.15
N VAL A 208 -14.94 5.97 -0.37
CA VAL A 208 -13.75 5.12 -0.25
C VAL A 208 -14.06 3.91 0.64
N ALA A 209 -13.99 2.71 0.08
CA ALA A 209 -14.24 1.46 0.79
C ALA A 209 -12.97 0.94 1.49
N SER A 210 -11.83 1.01 0.80
CA SER A 210 -10.52 0.63 1.32
C SER A 210 -9.43 1.43 0.64
N ILE A 211 -8.32 1.62 1.36
CA ILE A 211 -7.06 2.13 0.83
C ILE A 211 -6.15 0.91 0.70
N ASP A 212 -5.93 0.48 -0.53
CA ASP A 212 -5.34 -0.81 -0.84
C ASP A 212 -3.81 -0.73 -0.85
N GLN A 213 -3.26 0.39 -1.33
CA GLN A 213 -1.83 0.64 -1.38
C GLN A 213 -1.54 2.13 -1.27
N ILE A 214 -0.46 2.50 -0.59
CA ILE A 214 0.11 3.84 -0.59
C ILE A 214 1.57 3.72 -0.99
N VAL A 215 2.01 4.56 -1.91
CA VAL A 215 3.41 4.67 -2.33
C VAL A 215 3.82 6.12 -2.16
N VAL A 216 4.78 6.36 -1.25
CA VAL A 216 5.30 7.71 -0.98
C VAL A 216 6.68 7.86 -1.63
N HIS A 217 6.86 8.93 -2.39
CA HIS A 217 8.12 9.33 -3.02
C HIS A 217 8.38 10.81 -2.74
N ASP A 218 9.26 11.08 -1.78
CA ASP A 218 9.61 12.43 -1.34
C ASP A 218 8.38 13.26 -0.94
N SER A 219 8.05 14.29 -1.74
CA SER A 219 6.88 15.16 -1.55
C SER A 219 5.66 14.73 -2.34
N HIS A 220 5.67 13.55 -2.95
CA HIS A 220 4.55 12.99 -3.73
C HIS A 220 4.10 11.67 -3.12
N ALA A 221 2.81 11.36 -3.24
CA ALA A 221 2.28 10.06 -2.90
C ALA A 221 1.18 9.66 -3.87
N GLU A 222 1.17 8.38 -4.24
CA GLU A 222 0.11 7.76 -5.00
C GLU A 222 -0.58 6.73 -4.11
N ALA A 223 -1.91 6.76 -4.05
CA ALA A 223 -2.68 5.83 -3.24
C ALA A 223 -3.77 5.16 -4.06
N ASN A 224 -3.70 3.83 -4.17
CA ASN A 224 -4.75 3.03 -4.78
C ASN A 224 -5.86 2.79 -3.76
N VAL A 225 -7.09 3.09 -4.17
CA VAL A 225 -8.29 2.92 -3.34
C VAL A 225 -9.34 2.10 -4.08
N THR A 226 -10.07 1.29 -3.35
CA THR A 226 -11.32 0.72 -3.84
C THR A 226 -12.46 1.64 -3.41
N SER A 227 -13.23 2.12 -4.38
CA SER A 227 -14.34 3.05 -4.17
C SER A 227 -15.64 2.54 -4.82
N PHE A 228 -16.78 3.08 -4.39
CA PHE A 228 -18.09 2.84 -4.99
C PHE A 228 -18.96 4.09 -4.89
N MET A 229 -20.02 4.18 -5.69
CA MET A 229 -20.99 5.26 -5.57
C MET A 229 -22.01 4.95 -4.47
N ALA A 230 -22.36 5.95 -3.65
CA ALA A 230 -23.25 5.73 -2.50
C ALA A 230 -24.64 5.15 -2.85
N PHE A 231 -25.12 5.33 -4.09
CA PHE A 231 -26.39 4.74 -4.55
C PHE A 231 -26.27 3.25 -4.92
N ASP A 232 -25.07 2.75 -5.26
CA ASP A 232 -24.82 1.36 -5.62
C ASP A 232 -23.48 0.84 -5.02
N PRO A 233 -23.50 0.41 -3.74
CA PRO A 233 -22.29 -0.10 -3.07
C PRO A 233 -21.77 -1.44 -3.59
N SER A 234 -22.54 -2.12 -4.45
CA SER A 234 -22.15 -3.42 -5.01
C SER A 234 -21.20 -3.26 -6.21
N THR A 235 -21.27 -2.12 -6.90
CA THR A 235 -20.38 -1.77 -8.01
C THR A 235 -19.15 -1.04 -7.48
N ARG A 236 -18.05 -1.77 -7.32
CA ARG A 236 -16.77 -1.25 -6.82
C ARG A 236 -15.76 -1.07 -7.96
N SER A 237 -14.87 -0.10 -7.82
CA SER A 237 -13.78 0.14 -8.76
C SER A 237 -12.53 0.61 -8.03
N THR A 238 -11.38 0.10 -8.47
CA THR A 238 -10.06 0.55 -8.00
C THR A 238 -9.62 1.77 -8.80
N ARG A 239 -9.21 2.83 -8.11
CA ARG A 239 -8.76 4.10 -8.69
C ARG A 239 -7.64 4.69 -7.82
N SER A 240 -6.80 5.55 -8.39
CA SER A 240 -5.70 6.19 -7.66
C SER A 240 -6.05 7.62 -7.22
N PHE A 241 -5.50 8.01 -6.07
CA PHE A 241 -5.34 9.39 -5.65
C PHE A 241 -3.89 9.82 -5.83
N ASP A 242 -3.67 11.02 -6.34
CA ASP A 242 -2.35 11.66 -6.34
C ASP A 242 -2.32 12.76 -5.28
N LEU A 243 -1.34 12.69 -4.39
CA LEU A 243 -1.14 13.64 -3.31
C LEU A 243 0.23 14.29 -3.38
N GLU A 244 0.30 15.52 -2.90
CA GLU A 244 1.54 16.27 -2.75
C GLU A 244 1.65 16.85 -1.33
N LEU A 245 2.87 16.82 -0.79
CA LEU A 245 3.20 17.47 0.47
C LEU A 245 3.50 18.94 0.21
N ARG A 246 2.59 19.83 0.62
CA ARG A 246 2.70 21.29 0.46
C ARG A 246 2.43 21.99 1.79
N ASP A 247 3.28 22.94 2.14
CA ASP A 247 3.17 23.69 3.40
C ASP A 247 3.08 22.74 4.62
N GLU A 248 3.92 21.70 4.63
CA GLU A 248 3.95 20.64 5.65
C GLU A 248 2.63 19.84 5.79
N GLN A 249 1.74 19.92 4.80
CA GLN A 249 0.47 19.21 4.79
C GLN A 249 0.30 18.41 3.48
N TRP A 250 -0.10 17.14 3.59
CA TRP A 250 -0.51 16.38 2.41
C TRP A 250 -1.82 16.94 1.84
N LYS A 251 -1.86 17.10 0.52
CA LYS A 251 -3.02 17.62 -0.22
C LYS A 251 -3.29 16.73 -1.42
N ILE A 252 -4.57 16.52 -1.75
CA ILE A 252 -5.02 15.74 -2.90
C ILE A 252 -5.00 16.64 -4.15
N CYS A 253 -4.12 16.33 -5.09
CA CYS A 253 -4.00 17.05 -6.35
C CYS A 253 -4.85 16.39 -7.45
N GLN A 254 -5.04 15.08 -7.39
CA GLN A 254 -5.94 14.33 -8.26
C GLN A 254 -6.81 13.38 -7.44
N ALA A 255 -8.13 13.53 -7.58
CA ALA A 255 -9.11 12.64 -6.98
C ALA A 255 -9.74 11.71 -8.04
N PRO A 256 -10.15 10.49 -7.66
CA PRO A 256 -10.83 9.56 -8.54
C PRO A 256 -12.21 10.09 -8.93
N GLN A 257 -12.45 10.21 -10.25
CA GLN A 257 -13.71 10.67 -10.87
C GLN A 257 -14.65 9.51 -11.12
#